data_AF-A0A352FIE2-F1
#
_entry.id   AF-A0A352FIE2-F1
#
_cell.length_a   1.000
_cell.length_b   1.000
_cell.length_c   1.000
_cell.angle_alpha   90.00
_cell.angle_beta   90.00
_cell.angle_gamma   90.00
#
_symmetry.space_group_name_H-M   'P 1'
#
loop_
_entity.id
_entity.type
_entity.pdbx_description
1 polymer ?
#
loop_
_entity_poly.entity_id
_entity_poly.type
_entity_poly.pdbx_seq_one_letter_code
_entity_poly.pdbx_strand_id
1 'polypeptide(L)'
;MTAIERLHLHGILRRGTPARGFHFKHADGGRVTAQDLDRIEQLKIPPAWKDVAINSAANGRIQAVGQDAAGRWQYIYHQSHVRAQHRKKFQRLVRFGETLPKLRTTVARDLRLSGLPKERVMAAILRILSVSFIRPGSEIYASENGSYGIATLRPRHVSVKGVRITLEFPGKSGQDHTLEIRDRLAAATLKELLQSSNRRVFKYQGPDGTFNVTSRTINHYLKDVMGQSFSPKDFRTWAG
;
A
#
# COMPACT_ATOMS: atom_id res chain seq x y z
N MET A 1 20.08 8.64 12.83
CA MET A 1 19.91 7.38 13.57
C MET A 1 18.48 6.89 13.41
N THR A 2 18.27 5.68 12.90
CA THR A 2 16.95 5.07 12.72
C THR A 2 16.36 4.61 14.06
N ALA A 3 15.05 4.34 14.11
CA ALA A 3 14.42 3.79 15.31
C ALA A 3 14.98 2.41 15.69
N ILE A 4 15.37 1.60 14.70
CA ILE A 4 16.00 0.29 14.91
C ILE A 4 17.37 0.47 15.55
N GLU A 5 18.24 1.31 14.97
CA GLU A 5 19.58 1.60 15.52
C GLU A 5 19.49 2.08 16.96
N ARG A 6 18.59 3.04 17.23
CA ARG A 6 18.41 3.58 18.58
C ARG A 6 18.01 2.51 19.60
N LEU A 7 17.11 1.59 19.21
CA LEU A 7 16.69 0.49 20.10
C LEU A 7 17.82 -0.51 20.32
N HIS A 8 18.67 -0.75 19.34
CA HIS A 8 19.83 -1.63 19.51
C HIS A 8 20.93 -1.00 20.37
N LEU A 9 21.06 0.34 20.34
CA LEU A 9 22.06 1.07 21.12
C LEU A 9 21.64 1.33 22.57
N HIS A 10 20.35 1.50 22.85
CA HIS A 10 19.86 1.97 24.17
C HIS A 10 18.72 1.12 24.76
N GLY A 11 18.26 0.09 24.05
CA GLY A 11 17.16 -0.76 24.49
C GLY A 11 17.60 -1.99 25.28
N ILE A 12 16.64 -2.89 25.47
CA ILE A 12 16.83 -4.23 26.02
C ILE A 12 16.96 -5.21 24.86
N LEU A 13 18.04 -5.96 24.81
CA LEU A 13 18.34 -6.91 23.74
C LEU A 13 17.92 -8.32 24.17
N ARG A 14 17.21 -9.03 23.28
CA ARG A 14 16.92 -10.46 23.47
C ARG A 14 18.10 -11.29 22.96
N ARG A 15 18.53 -12.24 23.77
CA ARG A 15 19.60 -13.19 23.47
C ARG A 15 19.12 -14.61 23.72
N GLY A 16 19.83 -15.58 23.16
CA GLY A 16 19.47 -17.00 23.24
C GLY A 16 18.56 -17.46 22.10
N THR A 17 18.03 -18.68 22.21
CA THR A 17 17.20 -19.32 21.18
C THR A 17 15.97 -19.97 21.82
N PRO A 18 14.91 -20.26 21.04
CA PRO A 18 13.75 -20.98 21.57
C PRO A 18 14.12 -22.28 22.30
N ALA A 19 15.14 -23.00 21.82
CA ALA A 19 15.56 -24.28 22.40
C ALA A 19 16.34 -24.13 23.72
N ARG A 20 17.10 -23.04 23.91
CA ARG A 20 17.92 -22.81 25.11
C ARG A 20 17.30 -21.82 26.09
N GLY A 21 16.14 -21.27 25.74
CA GLY A 21 15.54 -20.16 26.46
C GLY A 21 16.08 -18.80 26.01
N PHE A 22 15.26 -17.78 26.22
CA PHE A 22 15.64 -16.39 25.99
C PHE A 22 16.07 -15.71 27.28
N HIS A 23 17.05 -14.83 27.17
CA HIS A 23 17.43 -13.91 28.24
C HIS A 23 17.55 -12.48 27.70
N PHE A 24 17.45 -11.51 28.61
CA PHE A 24 17.36 -10.10 28.27
C PHE A 24 18.46 -9.32 28.99
N LYS A 25 19.06 -8.36 28.29
CA LYS A 25 20.11 -7.50 28.83
C LYS A 25 20.00 -6.10 28.23
N HIS A 26 20.23 -5.05 29.02
CA HIS A 26 20.32 -3.71 28.46
C HIS A 26 21.55 -3.59 27.54
N ALA A 27 21.42 -2.79 26.49
CA ALA A 27 22.51 -2.55 25.54
C ALA A 27 23.75 -1.93 26.20
N ASP A 28 23.57 -1.17 27.28
CA ASP A 28 24.63 -0.57 28.10
C ASP A 28 25.28 -1.52 29.11
N GLY A 29 24.80 -2.77 29.20
CA GLY A 29 25.30 -3.75 30.18
C GLY A 29 24.45 -3.91 31.44
N GLY A 30 23.48 -3.02 31.67
CA GLY A 30 22.62 -2.99 32.84
C GLY A 30 21.74 -4.23 33.03
N ARG A 31 21.32 -4.45 34.28
CA ARG A 31 20.42 -5.54 34.67
C ARG A 31 18.98 -5.18 34.29
N VAL A 32 18.27 -6.15 33.72
CA VAL A 32 16.84 -6.04 33.41
C VAL A 32 16.04 -6.28 34.69
N THR A 33 15.08 -5.41 34.97
CA THR A 33 14.25 -5.49 36.19
C THR A 33 13.13 -6.53 36.05
N ALA A 34 12.51 -6.95 37.16
CA ALA A 34 11.33 -7.82 37.11
C ALA A 34 10.16 -7.16 36.34
N GLN A 35 9.96 -5.86 36.55
CA GLN A 35 8.94 -5.08 35.82
C GLN A 35 9.18 -5.06 34.31
N ASP A 36 10.44 -5.01 33.87
CA ASP A 36 10.78 -5.12 32.46
C ASP A 36 10.46 -6.51 31.90
N LEU A 37 10.76 -7.58 32.63
CA LEU A 37 10.46 -8.95 32.21
C LEU A 37 8.96 -9.18 32.05
N ASP A 38 8.15 -8.74 33.01
CA ASP A 38 6.68 -8.85 32.95
C ASP A 38 6.14 -8.12 31.71
N ARG A 39 6.64 -6.91 31.44
CA ARG A 39 6.26 -6.14 30.26
C ARG A 39 6.68 -6.84 28.97
N ILE A 40 7.91 -7.36 28.91
CA ILE A 40 8.42 -8.09 27.74
C ILE A 40 7.54 -9.30 27.43
N GLU A 41 7.09 -10.03 28.45
CA GLU A 41 6.19 -11.16 28.27
C GLU A 41 4.84 -10.74 27.68
N GLN A 42 4.29 -9.60 28.12
CA GLN A 42 3.04 -9.04 27.60
C GLN A 42 3.15 -8.58 26.13
N LEU A 43 4.35 -8.24 25.65
CA LEU A 43 4.56 -7.89 24.24
C LEU A 43 4.36 -9.07 23.29
N LYS A 44 4.39 -10.31 23.80
CA LYS A 44 4.23 -11.56 23.02
C LYS A 44 5.10 -11.56 21.75
N ILE A 45 6.38 -11.22 21.93
CA ILE A 45 7.35 -11.15 20.82
C ILE A 45 7.55 -12.56 20.24
N PRO A 46 7.30 -12.78 18.94
CA PRO A 46 7.43 -14.11 18.35
C PRO A 46 8.82 -14.74 18.61
N PRO A 47 8.87 -16.02 19.01
CA PRO A 47 10.13 -16.69 19.34
C PRO A 47 11.04 -16.85 18.10
N ALA A 48 10.46 -16.93 16.91
CA ALA A 48 11.21 -17.06 15.66
C ALA A 48 11.94 -15.77 15.23
N TRP A 49 11.65 -14.61 15.84
CA TRP A 49 12.31 -13.37 15.45
C TRP A 49 13.80 -13.36 15.82
N LYS A 50 14.63 -12.79 14.96
CA LYS A 50 16.05 -12.54 15.20
C LYS A 50 16.29 -11.06 15.49
N ASP A 51 17.47 -10.73 16.03
CA ASP A 51 17.90 -9.34 16.28
C ASP A 51 16.84 -8.51 17.00
N VAL A 52 16.30 -9.07 18.09
CA VAL A 52 15.23 -8.43 18.82
C VAL A 52 15.77 -7.38 19.78
N ALA A 53 15.30 -6.15 19.61
CA ALA A 53 15.55 -5.03 20.50
C ALA A 53 14.22 -4.45 21.01
N ILE A 54 14.15 -4.26 22.32
CA ILE A 54 12.95 -3.85 23.06
C ILE A 54 13.21 -2.47 23.66
N ASN A 55 12.20 -1.61 23.61
CA ASN A 55 12.29 -0.29 24.20
C ASN A 55 12.25 -0.38 25.72
N SER A 56 13.20 0.27 26.41
CA SER A 56 13.21 0.37 27.87
C SER A 56 12.06 1.25 28.38
N ALA A 57 11.61 2.24 27.60
CA ALA A 57 10.50 3.09 27.96
C ALA A 57 9.14 2.41 27.68
N ALA A 58 8.36 2.17 28.73
CA ALA A 58 7.04 1.52 28.63
C ALA A 58 6.04 2.31 27.77
N ASN A 59 6.15 3.64 27.70
CA ASN A 59 5.29 4.51 26.89
C ASN A 59 5.84 4.77 25.46
N GLY A 60 6.98 4.18 25.11
CA GLY A 60 7.62 4.38 23.82
C GLY A 60 6.74 3.91 22.65
N ARG A 61 6.63 4.72 21.59
CA ARG A 61 5.78 4.43 20.41
C ARG A 61 6.01 3.01 19.85
N ILE A 62 7.28 2.66 19.64
CA ILE A 62 7.72 1.31 19.27
C ILE A 62 8.18 0.65 20.56
N GLN A 63 7.60 -0.51 20.84
CA GLN A 63 7.90 -1.32 22.02
C GLN A 63 8.95 -2.39 21.73
N ALA A 64 8.92 -3.01 20.54
CA ALA A 64 9.96 -3.94 20.13
C ALA A 64 10.15 -3.95 18.61
N VAL A 65 11.33 -4.35 18.17
CA VAL A 65 11.66 -4.67 16.79
C VAL A 65 12.34 -6.03 16.72
N GLY A 66 12.29 -6.68 15.56
CA GLY A 66 13.03 -7.91 15.27
C GLY A 66 12.88 -8.32 13.81
N GLN A 67 13.75 -9.18 13.30
CA GLN A 67 13.67 -9.70 11.95
C GLN A 67 12.85 -10.99 11.91
N ASP A 68 11.93 -11.12 10.94
CA ASP A 68 11.24 -12.38 10.68
C ASP A 68 12.13 -13.42 9.97
N ALA A 69 11.59 -14.61 9.72
CA ALA A 69 12.31 -15.69 9.03
C ALA A 69 12.77 -15.33 7.60
N ALA A 70 12.17 -14.31 6.99
CA ALA A 70 12.54 -13.79 5.67
C ALA A 70 13.48 -12.58 5.76
N GLY A 71 14.03 -12.26 6.94
CA GLY A 71 14.97 -11.16 7.15
C GLY A 71 14.32 -9.77 7.18
N ARG A 72 12.99 -9.68 7.24
CA ARG A 72 12.28 -8.39 7.22
C ARG A 72 12.10 -7.87 8.65
N TRP A 73 12.41 -6.59 8.86
CA TRP A 73 12.14 -5.94 10.14
C TRP A 73 10.63 -5.86 10.43
N GLN A 74 10.25 -6.43 11.56
CA GLN A 74 8.94 -6.41 12.18
C GLN A 74 8.95 -5.51 13.42
N TYR A 75 7.76 -5.01 13.78
CA TYR A 75 7.60 -3.99 14.81
C TYR A 75 6.41 -4.33 15.72
N ILE A 76 6.58 -4.13 17.02
CA ILE A 76 5.50 -4.11 18.00
C ILE A 76 5.33 -2.68 18.50
N TYR A 77 4.10 -2.16 18.45
CA TYR A 77 3.77 -0.79 18.84
C TYR A 77 3.03 -0.76 20.17
N HIS A 78 3.19 0.33 20.92
CA HIS A 78 2.42 0.54 22.14
C HIS A 78 0.93 0.66 21.84
N GLN A 79 0.06 0.04 22.67
CA GLN A 79 -1.38 -0.02 22.43
C GLN A 79 -2.03 1.37 22.29
N SER A 80 -1.59 2.36 23.07
CA SER A 80 -2.12 3.73 22.94
C SER A 80 -1.84 4.33 21.55
N HIS A 81 -0.68 4.00 20.96
CA HIS A 81 -0.35 4.43 19.61
C HIS A 81 -1.23 3.73 18.58
N VAL A 82 -1.44 2.41 18.73
CA VAL A 82 -2.35 1.63 17.89
C VAL A 82 -3.76 2.24 17.95
N ARG A 83 -4.31 2.48 19.15
CA ARG A 83 -5.63 3.12 19.33
C ARG A 83 -5.72 4.49 18.66
N ALA A 84 -4.69 5.34 18.83
CA ALA A 84 -4.64 6.65 18.20
C ALA A 84 -4.60 6.54 16.66
N GLN A 85 -3.84 5.61 16.10
CA GLN A 85 -3.80 5.36 14.66
C GLN A 85 -5.13 4.82 14.14
N HIS A 86 -5.81 3.95 14.89
CA HIS A 86 -7.14 3.46 14.55
C HIS A 86 -8.16 4.61 14.51
N ARG A 87 -8.15 5.52 15.49
CA ARG A 87 -9.01 6.72 15.48
C ARG A 87 -8.73 7.60 14.26
N LYS A 88 -7.44 7.88 13.97
CA LYS A 88 -7.05 8.65 12.77
C LYS A 88 -7.50 7.96 11.48
N LYS A 89 -7.38 6.64 11.39
CA LYS A 89 -7.85 5.84 10.26
C LYS A 89 -9.37 5.97 10.09
N PHE A 90 -10.13 5.85 11.17
CA PHE A 90 -11.59 5.98 11.13
C PHE A 90 -12.03 7.37 10.67
N GLN A 91 -11.50 8.43 11.27
CA GLN A 91 -11.80 9.81 10.86
C GLN A 91 -11.45 10.06 9.39
N ARG A 92 -10.34 9.48 8.92
CA ARG A 92 -9.93 9.55 7.52
C ARG A 92 -10.92 8.82 6.59
N LEU A 93 -11.48 7.69 7.01
CA LEU A 93 -12.49 6.96 6.24
C LEU A 93 -13.80 7.75 6.10
N VAL A 94 -14.25 8.41 7.17
CA VAL A 94 -15.43 9.29 7.11
C VAL A 94 -15.21 10.39 6.07
N ARG A 95 -14.09 11.12 6.16
CA ARG A 95 -13.74 12.17 5.17
C ARG A 95 -13.62 11.61 3.76
N PHE A 96 -13.09 10.40 3.60
CA PHE A 96 -13.00 9.76 2.30
C PHE A 96 -14.41 9.54 1.72
N GLY A 97 -15.32 8.97 2.51
CA GLY A 97 -16.73 8.78 2.15
C GLY A 97 -17.41 10.07 1.72
N GLU A 98 -17.23 11.16 2.48
CA GLU A 98 -17.76 12.50 2.17
C GLU A 98 -17.28 13.05 0.83
N THR A 99 -16.08 12.68 0.37
CA THR A 99 -15.53 13.12 -0.93
C THR A 99 -15.89 12.24 -2.12
N LEU A 100 -16.48 11.06 -1.90
CA LEU A 100 -16.86 10.14 -2.98
C LEU A 100 -17.87 10.73 -3.98
N PRO A 101 -18.89 11.52 -3.58
CA PRO A 101 -19.80 12.15 -4.53
C PRO A 101 -19.06 13.08 -5.51
N LYS A 102 -18.18 13.95 -5.00
CA LYS A 102 -17.35 14.85 -5.84
C LYS A 102 -16.49 14.04 -6.81
N LEU A 103 -15.80 13.01 -6.31
CA LEU A 103 -15.00 12.12 -7.15
C LEU A 103 -15.83 11.51 -8.29
N ARG A 104 -17.01 10.96 -7.98
CA ARG A 104 -17.88 10.31 -8.97
C ARG A 104 -18.31 11.29 -10.07
N THR A 105 -18.68 12.52 -9.71
CA THR A 105 -19.04 13.57 -10.67
C THR A 105 -17.86 13.93 -11.58
N THR A 106 -16.67 14.14 -11.01
CA THR A 106 -15.47 14.44 -11.80
C THR A 106 -15.10 13.30 -12.74
N VAL A 107 -15.08 12.06 -12.25
CA VAL A 107 -14.78 10.88 -13.07
C VAL A 107 -15.78 10.71 -14.21
N ALA A 108 -17.07 10.89 -13.95
CA ALA A 108 -18.11 10.76 -14.98
C ALA A 108 -17.97 11.83 -16.09
N ARG A 109 -17.57 13.06 -15.72
CA ARG A 109 -17.26 14.14 -16.66
C ARG A 109 -16.01 13.81 -17.49
N ASP A 110 -14.92 13.47 -16.84
CA ASP A 110 -13.61 13.30 -17.48
C ASP A 110 -13.57 12.10 -18.42
N LEU A 111 -14.33 11.04 -18.12
CA LEU A 111 -14.50 9.87 -18.99
C LEU A 111 -15.15 10.20 -20.35
N ARG A 112 -15.81 11.36 -20.49
CA ARG A 112 -16.47 11.81 -21.73
C ARG A 112 -15.58 12.71 -22.59
N LEU A 113 -14.37 13.02 -22.17
CA LEU A 113 -13.43 13.80 -22.97
C LEU A 113 -13.03 13.05 -24.24
N SER A 114 -12.82 13.78 -25.34
CA SER A 114 -12.33 13.23 -26.60
C SER A 114 -10.82 12.96 -26.54
N GLY A 115 -10.35 11.97 -27.31
CA GLY A 115 -8.95 11.57 -27.34
C GLY A 115 -8.50 10.91 -26.03
N LEU A 116 -7.19 10.84 -25.78
CA LEU A 116 -6.64 10.23 -24.57
C LEU A 116 -5.91 11.24 -23.66
N PRO A 117 -6.54 12.37 -23.27
CA PRO A 117 -5.91 13.31 -22.35
C PRO A 117 -5.73 12.68 -20.96
N LYS A 118 -4.85 13.28 -20.17
CA LYS A 118 -4.52 12.82 -18.81
C LYS A 118 -5.77 12.57 -17.98
N GLU A 119 -6.74 13.47 -18.02
CA GLU A 119 -7.97 13.46 -17.24
C GLU A 119 -8.83 12.22 -17.58
N ARG A 120 -9.05 11.93 -18.87
CA ARG A 120 -9.86 10.77 -19.31
C ARG A 120 -9.23 9.46 -18.87
N VAL A 121 -7.93 9.32 -19.09
CA VAL A 121 -7.17 8.11 -18.74
C VAL A 121 -7.17 7.91 -17.22
N MET A 122 -6.97 9.00 -16.47
CA MET A 122 -7.03 8.97 -15.02
C MET A 122 -8.42 8.62 -14.49
N ALA A 123 -9.48 9.16 -15.11
CA ALA A 123 -10.85 8.84 -14.74
C ALA A 123 -11.19 7.36 -14.98
N ALA A 124 -10.72 6.76 -16.09
CA ALA A 124 -10.85 5.32 -16.33
C ALA A 124 -10.12 4.48 -15.26
N ILE A 125 -8.90 4.87 -14.89
CA ILE A 125 -8.13 4.24 -13.81
C ILE A 125 -8.89 4.31 -12.49
N LEU A 126 -9.39 5.49 -12.11
CA LEU A 126 -10.12 5.66 -10.84
C LEU A 126 -11.44 4.89 -10.85
N ARG A 127 -12.13 4.83 -11.99
CA ARG A 127 -13.32 4.01 -12.15
C ARG A 127 -13.03 2.55 -11.89
N ILE A 128 -11.96 2.01 -12.50
CA ILE A 128 -11.49 0.64 -12.28
C ILE A 128 -11.11 0.43 -10.81
N LEU A 129 -10.32 1.31 -10.20
CA LEU A 129 -9.89 1.19 -8.80
C LEU A 129 -11.07 1.20 -7.83
N SER A 130 -12.10 2.01 -8.11
CA SER A 130 -13.26 2.16 -7.23
C SER A 130 -14.13 0.91 -7.10
N VAL A 131 -14.02 -0.03 -8.05
CA VAL A 131 -14.81 -1.27 -8.07
C VAL A 131 -13.96 -2.54 -7.92
N SER A 132 -12.69 -2.49 -8.32
CA SER A 132 -11.80 -3.66 -8.31
C SER A 132 -10.83 -3.70 -7.13
N PHE A 133 -10.60 -2.55 -6.48
CA PHE A 133 -9.70 -2.40 -5.34
C PHE A 133 -8.27 -2.89 -5.60
N ILE A 134 -7.85 -2.94 -6.86
CA ILE A 134 -6.48 -3.31 -7.26
C ILE A 134 -5.47 -2.32 -6.67
N ARG A 135 -4.24 -2.78 -6.43
CA ARG A 135 -3.17 -1.88 -5.97
C ARG A 135 -2.73 -0.95 -7.11
N PRO A 136 -2.29 0.28 -6.81
CA PRO A 136 -1.75 1.18 -7.83
C PRO A 136 -0.55 0.58 -8.58
N GLY A 137 0.21 -0.30 -7.91
CA GLY A 137 1.46 -0.87 -8.43
C GLY A 137 2.66 -0.01 -8.04
N SER A 138 3.87 -0.56 -8.13
CA SER A 138 5.12 0.22 -8.16
C SER A 138 6.02 -0.39 -9.21
N GLU A 139 6.78 0.46 -9.89
CA GLU A 139 7.62 0.06 -11.02
C GLU A 139 8.72 -0.90 -10.58
N ILE A 140 9.31 -0.65 -9.40
CA ILE A 140 10.33 -1.49 -8.76
C ILE A 140 9.79 -2.91 -8.55
N TYR A 141 8.60 -3.04 -7.96
CA TYR A 141 8.01 -4.35 -7.70
C TYR A 141 7.59 -5.09 -8.98
N ALA A 142 7.27 -4.38 -10.05
CA ALA A 142 6.89 -4.98 -11.32
C ALA A 142 8.08 -5.52 -12.11
N SER A 143 9.26 -4.88 -12.01
CA SER A 143 10.49 -5.38 -12.63
C SER A 143 11.16 -6.50 -11.85
N GLU A 144 11.16 -6.43 -10.51
CA GLU A 144 11.90 -7.36 -9.66
C GLU A 144 11.13 -8.64 -9.32
N ASN A 145 9.82 -8.54 -9.09
CA ASN A 145 9.03 -9.66 -8.54
C ASN A 145 7.94 -10.16 -9.48
N GLY A 146 7.91 -9.67 -10.73
CA GLY A 146 6.86 -10.01 -11.70
C GLY A 146 5.43 -9.69 -11.23
N SER A 147 5.27 -8.80 -10.24
CA SER A 147 3.99 -8.46 -9.62
C SER A 147 3.42 -7.16 -10.20
N TYR A 148 2.19 -7.17 -10.68
CA TYR A 148 1.57 -6.01 -11.34
C TYR A 148 0.53 -5.30 -10.48
N GLY A 149 0.33 -4.02 -10.78
CA GLY A 149 -0.79 -3.20 -10.31
C GLY A 149 -1.28 -2.31 -11.44
N ILE A 150 -2.31 -1.49 -11.21
CA ILE A 150 -3.00 -0.79 -12.31
C ILE A 150 -2.06 0.04 -13.19
N ALA A 151 -1.08 0.74 -12.62
CA ALA A 151 -0.12 1.57 -13.37
C ALA A 151 0.92 0.75 -14.15
N THR A 152 1.08 -0.53 -13.83
CA THR A 152 2.07 -1.42 -14.45
C THR A 152 1.45 -2.53 -15.31
N LEU A 153 0.12 -2.53 -15.49
CA LEU A 153 -0.54 -3.47 -16.38
C LEU A 153 -0.01 -3.36 -17.81
N ARG A 154 0.15 -4.52 -18.44
CA ARG A 154 0.59 -4.69 -19.83
C ARG A 154 -0.61 -5.08 -20.69
N PRO A 155 -0.57 -4.86 -22.02
CA PRO A 155 -1.70 -5.19 -22.91
C PRO A 155 -2.19 -6.64 -22.74
N ARG A 156 -1.28 -7.60 -22.59
CA ARG A 156 -1.61 -9.01 -22.35
C ARG A 156 -2.42 -9.28 -21.07
N HIS A 157 -2.45 -8.35 -20.11
CA HIS A 157 -3.21 -8.49 -18.86
C HIS A 157 -4.64 -7.96 -18.97
N VAL A 158 -5.04 -7.41 -20.12
CA VAL A 158 -6.29 -6.67 -20.28
C VAL A 158 -7.01 -7.13 -21.53
N SER A 159 -8.25 -7.58 -21.37
CA SER A 159 -9.15 -7.89 -22.47
C SER A 159 -10.40 -7.03 -22.38
N VAL A 160 -10.90 -6.53 -23.50
CA VAL A 160 -12.14 -5.74 -23.55
C VAL A 160 -13.11 -6.31 -24.58
N LYS A 161 -14.30 -6.73 -24.13
CA LYS A 161 -15.40 -7.25 -24.98
C LYS A 161 -16.67 -6.44 -24.73
N GLY A 162 -17.12 -5.66 -25.72
CA GLY A 162 -18.26 -4.75 -25.53
C GLY A 162 -17.97 -3.73 -24.43
N VAL A 163 -18.75 -3.78 -23.34
CA VAL A 163 -18.60 -2.97 -22.11
C VAL A 163 -17.88 -3.69 -20.97
N ARG A 164 -17.48 -4.95 -21.20
CA ARG A 164 -16.80 -5.81 -20.22
C ARG A 164 -15.30 -5.66 -20.35
N ILE A 165 -14.64 -5.43 -19.23
CA ILE A 165 -13.19 -5.36 -19.06
C ILE A 165 -12.79 -6.55 -18.19
N THR A 166 -11.86 -7.37 -18.67
CA THR A 166 -11.26 -8.47 -17.91
C THR A 166 -9.80 -8.12 -17.65
N LEU A 167 -9.39 -8.18 -16.38
CA LEU A 167 -8.03 -7.96 -15.93
C LEU A 167 -7.46 -9.25 -15.35
N GLU A 168 -6.37 -9.75 -15.93
CA GLU A 168 -5.72 -11.00 -15.57
C GLU A 168 -4.21 -10.79 -15.40
N PHE A 169 -3.71 -10.90 -14.17
CA PHE A 169 -2.30 -10.65 -13.88
C PHE A 169 -1.86 -11.22 -12.52
N PRO A 170 -0.57 -11.59 -12.37
CA PRO A 170 0.01 -11.90 -11.07
C PRO A 170 0.19 -10.62 -10.25
N GLY A 171 -0.44 -10.57 -9.08
CA GLY A 171 -0.40 -9.48 -8.12
C GLY A 171 0.74 -9.60 -7.12
N LYS A 172 0.64 -8.83 -6.03
CA LYS A 172 1.62 -8.85 -4.94
C LYS A 172 1.74 -10.27 -4.36
N SER A 173 2.98 -10.72 -4.14
CA SER A 173 3.28 -12.06 -3.60
C SER A 173 2.88 -13.21 -4.54
N GLY A 174 2.81 -12.96 -5.85
CA GLY A 174 2.49 -13.98 -6.86
C GLY A 174 1.02 -14.41 -6.88
N GLN A 175 0.13 -13.71 -6.16
CA GLN A 175 -1.29 -14.03 -6.16
C GLN A 175 -1.93 -13.65 -7.49
N ASP A 176 -2.50 -14.62 -8.21
CA ASP A 176 -3.21 -14.36 -9.44
C ASP A 176 -4.51 -13.59 -9.20
N HIS A 177 -4.72 -12.55 -10.00
CA HIS A 177 -5.94 -11.76 -10.01
C HIS A 177 -6.65 -11.94 -11.34
N THR A 178 -7.94 -12.34 -11.26
CA THR A 178 -8.89 -12.32 -12.38
C THR A 178 -10.08 -11.46 -11.96
N LEU A 179 -10.29 -10.34 -12.64
CA LEU A 179 -11.29 -9.35 -12.28
C LEU A 179 -12.13 -8.97 -13.50
N GLU A 180 -13.45 -9.07 -13.38
CA GLU A 180 -14.41 -8.60 -14.40
C GLU A 180 -15.04 -7.28 -13.95
N ILE A 181 -14.99 -6.27 -14.83
CA ILE A 181 -15.58 -4.94 -14.61
C ILE A 181 -16.49 -4.62 -15.78
N ARG A 182 -17.69 -4.11 -15.52
CA ARG A 182 -18.62 -3.65 -16.55
C ARG A 182 -18.78 -2.14 -16.46
N ASP A 183 -18.21 -1.43 -17.41
CA ASP A 183 -18.35 0.02 -17.52
C ASP A 183 -18.10 0.47 -18.96
N ARG A 184 -19.12 1.07 -19.59
CA ARG A 184 -19.09 1.43 -21.01
C ARG A 184 -17.97 2.43 -21.33
N LEU A 185 -17.80 3.45 -20.51
CA LEU A 185 -16.85 4.54 -20.80
C LEU A 185 -15.42 4.15 -20.47
N ALA A 186 -15.21 3.42 -19.37
CA ALA A 186 -13.90 2.85 -19.07
C ALA A 186 -13.50 1.81 -20.13
N ALA A 187 -14.42 0.96 -20.59
CA ALA A 187 -14.15 -0.02 -21.64
C ALA A 187 -13.79 0.65 -22.97
N ALA A 188 -14.50 1.71 -23.37
CA ALA A 188 -14.17 2.49 -24.56
C ALA A 188 -12.75 3.09 -24.45
N THR A 189 -12.42 3.70 -23.31
CA THR A 189 -11.10 4.28 -23.06
C THR A 189 -10.00 3.20 -23.12
N LEU A 190 -10.22 2.02 -22.53
CA LEU A 190 -9.26 0.92 -22.58
C LEU A 190 -9.08 0.37 -24.00
N LYS A 191 -10.14 0.29 -24.82
CA LYS A 191 -10.01 -0.14 -26.22
C LYS A 191 -9.09 0.78 -27.00
N GLU A 192 -9.27 2.10 -26.87
CA GLU A 192 -8.41 3.10 -27.52
C GLU A 192 -6.95 3.00 -27.03
N LEU A 193 -6.75 2.84 -25.71
CA LEU A 193 -5.41 2.65 -25.14
C LEU A 193 -4.72 1.40 -25.69
N LEU A 194 -5.44 0.28 -25.83
CA LEU A 194 -4.87 -0.99 -26.28
C LEU A 194 -4.43 -0.96 -27.75
N GLN A 195 -4.98 -0.08 -28.59
CA GLN A 195 -4.57 0.05 -29.99
C GLN A 195 -3.13 0.57 -30.16
N SER A 196 -2.63 1.35 -29.20
CA SER A 196 -1.30 2.00 -29.27
C SER A 196 -0.33 1.53 -28.18
N SER A 197 -0.76 0.61 -27.32
CA SER A 197 0.01 0.17 -26.16
C SER A 197 0.89 -1.04 -26.49
N ASN A 198 2.20 -0.88 -26.34
CA ASN A 198 3.19 -1.94 -26.54
C ASN A 198 3.68 -2.59 -25.22
N ARG A 199 3.95 -1.78 -24.18
CA ARG A 199 4.52 -2.24 -22.90
C ARG A 199 3.62 -2.00 -21.70
N ARG A 200 3.04 -0.81 -21.58
CA ARG A 200 2.07 -0.44 -20.53
C ARG A 200 0.75 -0.05 -21.18
N VAL A 201 -0.36 -0.43 -20.55
CA VAL A 201 -1.72 -0.11 -21.03
C VAL A 201 -2.04 1.37 -20.82
N PHE A 202 -1.79 1.88 -19.62
CA PHE A 202 -2.21 3.23 -19.28
C PHE A 202 -1.14 4.24 -19.68
N LYS A 203 -1.44 4.96 -20.76
CA LYS A 203 -0.69 6.12 -21.25
C LYS A 203 -1.66 7.25 -21.51
N TYR A 204 -1.20 8.49 -21.48
CA TYR A 204 -2.01 9.65 -21.86
C TYR A 204 -1.25 10.54 -22.84
N GLN A 205 -1.99 11.25 -23.67
CA GLN A 205 -1.50 12.25 -24.60
C GLN A 205 -1.41 13.60 -23.87
N GLY A 206 -0.25 14.24 -23.97
CA GLY A 206 0.00 15.60 -23.53
C GLY A 206 0.63 16.43 -24.65
N PRO A 207 0.94 17.71 -24.40
CA PRO A 207 1.51 18.62 -25.40
C PRO A 207 2.81 18.08 -26.02
N ASP A 208 3.69 17.48 -25.21
CA ASP A 208 5.00 17.01 -25.66
C ASP A 208 5.03 15.51 -26.02
N GLY A 209 3.85 14.92 -26.27
CA GLY A 209 3.72 13.54 -26.74
C GLY A 209 2.97 12.61 -25.78
N THR A 210 3.35 11.33 -25.76
CA THR A 210 2.64 10.29 -25.01
C THR A 210 3.42 9.87 -23.76
N PHE A 211 2.76 9.91 -22.61
CA PHE A 211 3.37 9.65 -21.30
C PHE A 211 2.78 8.41 -20.63
N ASN A 212 3.61 7.62 -19.97
CA ASN A 212 3.12 6.51 -19.15
C ASN A 212 2.43 7.04 -17.87
N VAL A 213 1.34 6.39 -17.47
CA VAL A 213 0.79 6.60 -16.14
C VAL A 213 1.68 5.90 -15.11
N THR A 214 1.99 6.61 -14.03
CA THR A 214 2.74 6.09 -12.88
C THR A 214 1.89 6.18 -11.62
N SER A 215 2.27 5.49 -10.56
CA SER A 215 1.61 5.63 -9.26
C SER A 215 1.66 7.07 -8.73
N ARG A 216 2.70 7.84 -9.08
CA ARG A 216 2.78 9.27 -8.76
C ARG A 216 1.73 10.08 -9.51
N THR A 217 1.54 9.79 -10.80
CA THR A 217 0.49 10.42 -11.62
C THR A 217 -0.90 10.18 -11.02
N ILE A 218 -1.17 8.94 -10.59
CA ILE A 218 -2.46 8.57 -9.97
C ILE A 218 -2.67 9.31 -8.64
N ASN A 219 -1.66 9.33 -7.77
CA ASN A 219 -1.72 10.03 -6.49
C ASN A 219 -1.94 11.55 -6.69
N HIS A 220 -1.28 12.16 -7.67
CA HIS A 220 -1.44 13.58 -7.96
C HIS A 220 -2.88 13.90 -8.38
N TYR A 221 -3.41 13.17 -9.35
CA TYR A 221 -4.77 13.40 -9.83
C TYR A 221 -5.82 13.15 -8.73
N LEU A 222 -5.65 12.12 -7.89
CA LEU A 222 -6.52 11.93 -6.72
C LEU A 222 -6.47 13.10 -5.75
N LYS A 223 -5.28 13.66 -5.52
CA LYS A 223 -5.09 14.84 -4.70
C LYS A 223 -5.79 16.07 -5.29
N ASP A 224 -5.75 16.23 -6.61
CA ASP A 224 -6.42 17.34 -7.30
C ASP A 224 -7.95 17.24 -7.19
N VAL A 225 -8.50 16.02 -7.32
CA VAL A 225 -9.96 15.80 -7.30
C VAL A 225 -10.52 15.77 -5.87
N MET A 226 -9.88 15.05 -4.96
CA MET A 226 -10.39 14.73 -3.61
C MET A 226 -9.67 15.48 -2.48
N GLY A 227 -8.61 16.24 -2.77
CA GLY A 227 -7.82 16.98 -1.80
C GLY A 227 -6.57 16.23 -1.30
N GLN A 228 -5.68 16.96 -0.62
CA GLN A 228 -4.29 16.56 -0.28
C GLN A 228 -4.13 15.29 0.57
N SER A 229 -5.24 14.70 1.04
CA SER A 229 -5.17 13.62 1.99
C SER A 229 -5.21 12.23 1.35
N PHE A 230 -5.83 12.01 0.19
CA PHE A 230 -6.18 10.65 -0.26
C PHE A 230 -5.23 10.03 -1.30
N SER A 231 -5.29 8.71 -1.38
CA SER A 231 -4.47 7.85 -2.23
C SER A 231 -5.27 6.64 -2.71
N PRO A 232 -4.79 5.85 -3.69
CA PRO A 232 -5.43 4.61 -4.12
C PRO A 232 -5.63 3.58 -2.99
N LYS A 233 -4.82 3.65 -1.92
CA LYS A 233 -4.96 2.78 -0.75
C LYS A 233 -6.29 3.00 -0.02
N ASP A 234 -6.85 4.20 -0.10
CA ASP A 234 -8.07 4.56 0.62
C ASP A 234 -9.30 3.86 0.05
N PHE A 235 -9.40 3.63 -1.26
CA PHE A 235 -10.47 2.79 -1.85
C PHE A 235 -10.50 1.39 -1.24
N ARG A 236 -9.32 0.78 -1.08
CA ARG A 236 -9.18 -0.55 -0.48
C ARG A 236 -9.53 -0.57 1.01
N THR A 237 -9.23 0.53 1.69
CA THR A 237 -9.49 0.67 3.13
C THR A 237 -10.95 1.00 3.41
N TRP A 238 -11.64 1.62 2.46
CA TRP A 238 -13.07 1.92 2.51
C TRP A 238 -13.93 0.68 2.23
N ALA A 239 -13.48 -0.20 1.32
CA ALA A 239 -14.25 -1.36 0.90
C ALA A 239 -14.17 -2.57 1.83
N GLY A 240 -13.13 -2.65 2.68
CA GLY A 240 -12.92 -3.75 3.62
C GLY A 240 -13.14 -3.32 5.05
#